data_AF-S8ACR0-F1
#
_entry.id   AF-S8ACR0-F1
#
_cell.length_a   1.000
_cell.length_b   1.000
_cell.length_c   1.000
_cell.angle_alpha   90.00
_cell.angle_beta   90.00
_cell.angle_gamma   90.00
#
_symmetry.space_group_name_H-M   'P 1'
#
loop_
_entity.id
_entity.type
_entity.pdbx_description
1 polymer ?
#
loop_
_entity_poly.entity_id
_entity_poly.type
_entity_poly.pdbx_seq_one_letter_code
_entity_poly.pdbx_strand_id
1 'polypeptide(L)'
;MDSRLEAEDYALAWICALPVELTAAIAVLDEINPRLPQDELDHNAYEFGRIGSHNIIIACLLVGVYNLTSTANVAYHLRRSFPLITATLMVGIAGGVPTLLRKDIKLGDVVVGEPIPGCRGVLQYDFGKTIQAGRFI
;
A
#
# COMPACT_ATOMS: atom_id res chain seq x y z
N MET A 1 18.93 21.14 15.76
CA MET A 1 17.62 21.80 15.65
C MET A 1 16.75 20.83 14.90
N ASP A 2 15.84 20.17 15.60
CA ASP A 2 14.92 19.23 14.98
C ASP A 2 13.85 20.07 14.27
N SER A 3 14.00 20.23 12.95
CA SER A 3 13.05 20.99 12.14
C SER A 3 11.74 20.22 12.13
N ARG A 4 10.64 20.92 12.43
CA ARG A 4 9.30 20.34 12.38
C ARG A 4 9.04 19.84 10.95
N LEU A 5 8.75 18.54 10.82
CA LEU A 5 8.38 17.94 9.55
C LEU A 5 7.03 18.47 9.09
N GLU A 6 6.90 18.73 7.80
CA GLU A 6 5.69 19.20 7.14
C GLU A 6 5.29 18.21 6.01
N ALA A 7 4.15 18.43 5.37
CA ALA A 7 3.64 17.52 4.33
C ALA A 7 4.60 17.39 3.14
N GLU A 8 5.35 18.45 2.84
CA GLU A 8 6.33 18.54 1.77
C GLU A 8 7.58 17.67 2.00
N ASP A 9 7.83 17.24 3.24
CA ASP A 9 8.99 16.41 3.56
C ASP A 9 8.82 14.94 3.15
N TYR A 10 7.64 14.56 2.67
CA TYR A 10 7.28 13.18 2.34
C TYR A 10 7.13 12.97 0.83
N ALA A 11 8.01 12.15 0.26
CA ALA A 11 8.04 11.85 -1.17
C ALA A 11 7.54 10.44 -1.53
N LEU A 12 7.43 9.56 -0.54
CA LEU A 12 7.07 8.16 -0.72
C LEU A 12 5.84 7.78 0.12
N ALA A 13 4.94 7.02 -0.48
CA ALA A 13 3.82 6.41 0.21
C ALA A 13 3.83 4.89 0.12
N TRP A 14 3.44 4.25 1.21
CA TRP A 14 3.20 2.82 1.33
C TRP A 14 1.72 2.61 1.66
N ILE A 15 0.99 1.90 0.81
CA ILE A 15 -0.39 1.51 1.05
C ILE A 15 -0.44 0.03 1.43
N CYS A 16 -0.96 -0.24 2.63
CA CYS A 16 -1.28 -1.57 3.14
C CYS A 16 -2.77 -1.86 2.93
N ALA A 17 -3.12 -3.11 2.72
CA ALA A 17 -4.50 -3.55 2.57
C ALA A 17 -5.05 -4.23 3.84
N LEU A 18 -4.19 -4.83 4.68
CA LEU A 18 -4.56 -5.42 5.98
C LEU A 18 -3.94 -4.68 7.17
N PRO A 19 -4.58 -4.73 8.36
CA PRO A 19 -3.97 -4.30 9.61
C PRO A 19 -2.66 -5.01 9.96
N VAL A 20 -2.51 -6.29 9.60
CA VAL A 20 -1.28 -7.04 9.84
C VAL A 20 -0.14 -6.53 8.95
N GLU A 21 -0.45 -6.12 7.72
CA GLU A 21 0.52 -5.49 6.82
C GLU A 21 0.91 -4.11 7.33
N LEU A 22 -0.05 -3.31 7.81
CA LEU A 22 0.22 -2.02 8.46
C LEU A 22 1.14 -2.19 9.66
N THR A 23 0.86 -3.18 10.52
CA THR A 23 1.67 -3.45 11.72
C THR A 23 3.11 -3.81 11.32
N ALA A 24 3.27 -4.64 10.30
CA ALA A 24 4.59 -4.98 9.76
C ALA A 24 5.29 -3.76 9.15
N ALA A 25 4.59 -2.92 8.39
CA ALA A 25 5.14 -1.72 7.77
C ALA A 25 5.63 -0.72 8.83
N ILE A 26 4.86 -0.49 9.89
CA ILE A 26 5.26 0.37 11.02
C ILE A 26 6.49 -0.22 11.72
N ALA A 27 6.54 -1.54 11.92
CA ALA A 27 7.65 -2.19 12.60
C ALA A 27 8.99 -2.12 11.84
N VAL A 28 8.97 -1.84 10.54
CA VAL A 28 10.16 -1.68 9.68
C VAL A 28 10.70 -0.25 9.69
N LEU A 29 9.95 0.72 10.21
CA LEU A 29 10.41 2.11 10.30
C LEU A 29 11.64 2.22 11.22
N ASP A 30 12.65 2.98 10.77
CA ASP A 30 13.78 3.35 11.61
C ASP A 30 13.35 4.34 12.69
N GLU A 31 12.45 5.26 12.32
CA GLU A 31 11.86 6.27 13.21
C GLU A 31 10.38 6.47 12.89
N ILE A 32 9.58 6.69 13.95
CA ILE A 32 8.18 7.08 13.84
C ILE A 32 8.13 8.60 14.02
N ASN A 33 7.58 9.28 13.02
CA ASN A 33 7.44 10.73 13.03
C ASN A 33 6.12 11.13 13.71
N PRO A 34 6.03 12.34 14.30
CA PRO A 34 4.77 12.88 14.78
C PRO A 34 3.74 12.97 13.66
N ARG A 35 2.46 12.76 14.00
CA ARG A 35 1.37 12.95 13.04
C ARG A 35 1.27 14.41 12.61
N LEU A 36 1.06 14.60 11.31
CA LEU A 36 0.79 15.91 10.74
C LEU A 36 -0.70 16.26 10.83
N PRO A 37 -1.06 17.56 10.81
CA PRO A 37 -2.44 17.99 10.60
C PRO A 37 -2.98 17.41 9.30
N GLN A 38 -4.22 16.94 9.33
CA GLN A 38 -4.88 16.30 8.20
C GLN A 38 -6.08 17.14 7.74
N ASP A 39 -6.31 17.19 6.43
CA ASP A 39 -7.49 17.82 5.84
C ASP A 39 -8.78 17.14 6.34
N GLU A 40 -9.79 17.92 6.72
CA GLU A 40 -11.03 17.40 7.31
C GLU A 40 -11.82 16.47 6.37
N LEU A 41 -11.60 16.58 5.06
CA LEU A 41 -12.22 15.73 4.03
C LEU A 41 -11.38 14.49 3.71
N ASP A 42 -10.17 14.38 4.26
CA ASP A 42 -9.37 13.18 4.22
C ASP A 42 -9.68 12.35 5.47
N HIS A 43 -10.26 11.16 5.27
CA HIS A 43 -10.60 10.24 6.37
C HIS A 43 -9.66 9.04 6.44
N ASN A 44 -8.55 9.06 5.69
CA ASN A 44 -7.57 8.00 5.77
C ASN A 44 -6.84 8.05 7.11
N ALA A 45 -6.44 6.87 7.59
CA ALA A 45 -5.50 6.78 8.69
C ALA A 45 -4.08 6.71 8.13
N TYR A 46 -3.25 7.67 8.52
CA TYR A 46 -1.84 7.72 8.15
C TYR A 46 -0.94 7.51 9.36
N GLU A 47 0.14 6.77 9.14
CA GLU A 47 1.32 6.75 9.99
C GLU A 47 2.49 7.36 9.24
N PHE A 48 3.36 8.05 9.98
CA PHE A 48 4.48 8.80 9.42
C PHE A 48 5.76 8.25 10.00
N GLY A 49 6.79 8.13 9.17
CA GLY A 49 8.08 7.66 9.65
C GLY A 49 9.19 7.80 8.64
N ARG A 50 10.32 7.17 8.96
CA ARG A 50 11.52 7.20 8.15
C ARG A 50 12.08 5.81 7.92
N ILE A 51 12.52 5.54 6.69
CA ILE A 51 13.34 4.38 6.33
C ILE A 51 14.57 4.90 5.58
N GLY A 52 15.75 4.63 6.12
CA GLY A 52 17.00 5.21 5.65
C GLY A 52 16.92 6.74 5.63
N SER A 53 17.20 7.34 4.48
CA SER A 53 17.13 8.79 4.27
C SER A 53 15.76 9.29 3.79
N HIS A 54 14.73 8.43 3.76
CA HIS A 54 13.43 8.78 3.18
C HIS A 54 12.35 8.86 4.25
N ASN A 55 11.69 10.01 4.33
CA ASN A 55 10.42 10.13 5.06
C ASN A 55 9.31 9.50 4.21
N ILE A 56 8.52 8.65 4.84
CA ILE A 56 7.45 7.90 4.20
C ILE A 56 6.13 8.06 4.94
N ILE A 57 5.04 7.96 4.19
CA ILE A 57 3.67 7.90 4.72
C ILE A 57 3.16 6.49 4.52
N ILE A 58 2.63 5.87 5.57
CA ILE A 58 1.97 4.57 5.51
C ILE A 58 0.47 4.80 5.67
N ALA A 59 -0.31 4.32 4.71
CA ALA A 59 -1.77 4.31 4.78
C ALA A 59 -2.26 2.86 4.82
N CYS A 60 -3.38 2.60 5.50
CA CYS A 60 -4.04 1.30 5.46
C CYS A 60 -5.46 1.44 4.91
N LEU A 61 -5.84 0.54 4.00
CA LEU A 61 -7.23 0.41 3.59
C LEU A 61 -8.08 0.02 4.80
N LEU A 62 -9.29 0.59 4.90
CA LEU A 62 -10.18 0.31 6.02
C LEU A 62 -10.56 -1.18 6.06
N VAL A 63 -10.50 -1.76 7.26
CA VAL A 63 -10.81 -3.16 7.52
C VAL A 63 -12.19 -3.51 6.96
N GLY A 64 -12.25 -4.52 6.10
CA GLY A 64 -13.50 -5.02 5.51
C GLY A 64 -13.84 -4.43 4.14
N VAL A 65 -13.08 -3.44 3.63
CA VAL A 65 -13.31 -2.85 2.30
C VAL A 65 -12.15 -3.17 1.36
N TYR A 66 -12.00 -4.46 1.03
CA TYR A 66 -11.14 -4.92 -0.07
C TYR A 66 -11.84 -4.67 -1.40
N ASN A 67 -11.91 -3.41 -1.83
CA ASN A 67 -12.39 -3.08 -3.17
C ASN A 67 -11.53 -1.98 -3.82
N LEU A 68 -11.57 -1.98 -5.16
CA LEU A 68 -10.84 -1.02 -5.98
C LEU A 68 -11.21 0.43 -5.62
N THR A 69 -12.47 0.68 -5.31
CA THR A 69 -13.01 1.99 -4.94
C THR A 69 -12.36 2.55 -3.66
N SER A 70 -12.16 1.72 -2.64
CA SER A 70 -11.50 2.11 -1.41
C SER A 70 -10.03 2.42 -1.65
N THR A 71 -9.33 1.61 -2.44
CA THR A 71 -7.91 1.86 -2.78
C THR A 71 -7.74 3.15 -3.57
N ALA A 72 -8.61 3.38 -4.57
CA ALA A 72 -8.59 4.60 -5.37
C ALA A 72 -8.86 5.85 -4.52
N ASN A 73 -9.80 5.77 -3.57
CA ASN A 73 -10.07 6.87 -2.64
C ASN A 73 -8.87 7.14 -1.73
N VAL A 74 -8.26 6.11 -1.14
CA VAL A 74 -7.06 6.30 -0.31
C VAL A 74 -5.96 6.99 -1.10
N ALA A 75 -5.64 6.49 -2.30
CA ALA A 75 -4.61 7.08 -3.15
C ALA A 75 -4.94 8.51 -3.60
N TYR A 76 -6.22 8.81 -3.88
CA TYR A 76 -6.68 10.14 -4.26
C TYR A 76 -6.48 11.15 -3.12
N HIS A 77 -6.97 10.81 -1.93
CA HIS A 77 -6.83 11.67 -0.75
C HIS A 77 -5.35 11.84 -0.35
N LEU A 78 -4.57 10.75 -0.38
CA LEU A 78 -3.14 10.80 -0.10
C LEU A 78 -2.40 11.76 -1.05
N ARG A 79 -2.67 11.72 -2.36
CA ARG A 79 -2.06 12.66 -3.31
C ARG A 79 -2.51 14.10 -3.12
N ARG A 80 -3.76 14.30 -2.68
CA ARG A 80 -4.30 15.64 -2.39
C ARG A 80 -3.68 16.23 -1.13
N SER A 81 -3.56 15.44 -0.07
CA SER A 81 -3.05 15.86 1.23
C SER A 81 -1.52 16.02 1.24
N PHE A 82 -0.81 15.27 0.38
CA PHE A 82 0.65 15.24 0.31
C PHE A 82 1.12 15.43 -1.14
N PRO A 83 1.24 16.69 -1.61
CA PRO A 83 1.43 16.99 -3.03
C PRO A 83 2.81 16.61 -3.58
N LEU A 84 3.82 16.41 -2.71
CA LEU A 84 5.18 16.05 -3.12
C LEU A 84 5.44 14.54 -3.16
N ILE A 85 4.41 13.71 -2.97
CA ILE A 85 4.53 12.26 -3.16
C ILE A 85 4.77 11.95 -4.64
N THR A 86 5.97 11.46 -4.94
CA THR A 86 6.39 11.08 -6.30
C THR A 86 6.16 9.61 -6.58
N ALA A 87 6.12 8.76 -5.54
CA ALA A 87 5.90 7.33 -5.69
C ALA A 87 4.99 6.78 -4.58
N THR A 88 4.10 5.87 -4.97
CA THR A 88 3.19 5.17 -4.07
C THR A 88 3.31 3.68 -4.35
N LEU A 89 3.63 2.90 -3.32
CA LEU A 89 3.78 1.46 -3.39
C LEU A 89 2.62 0.81 -2.64
N MET A 90 1.94 -0.14 -3.28
CA MET A 90 1.04 -1.06 -2.58
C MET A 90 1.86 -2.28 -2.19
N VAL A 91 2.04 -2.51 -0.89
CA VAL A 91 2.85 -3.61 -0.37
C VAL A 91 2.04 -4.37 0.65
N GLY A 92 1.94 -5.67 0.45
CA GLY A 92 1.14 -6.56 1.27
C GLY A 92 1.36 -8.02 0.90
N ILE A 93 0.60 -8.90 1.54
CA ILE A 93 0.63 -10.33 1.26
C ILE A 93 -0.37 -10.65 0.14
N ALA A 94 -0.04 -11.65 -0.66
CA ALA A 94 -0.89 -12.12 -1.74
C ALA A 94 -0.85 -13.65 -1.87
N GLY A 95 -1.89 -14.23 -2.45
CA GLY A 95 -1.90 -15.63 -2.87
C GLY A 95 -1.15 -15.79 -4.18
N GLY A 96 -0.28 -16.80 -4.27
CA GLY A 96 0.37 -17.20 -5.51
C GLY A 96 -0.46 -18.22 -6.29
N VAL A 97 -0.37 -18.21 -7.62
CA VAL A 97 -0.90 -19.25 -8.50
C VAL A 97 0.29 -19.98 -9.14
N PRO A 98 0.82 -21.02 -8.49
CA PRO A 98 1.99 -21.75 -9.00
C PRO A 98 1.69 -22.44 -10.32
N THR A 99 2.67 -22.49 -11.22
CA THR A 99 2.58 -23.24 -12.50
C THR A 99 3.70 -24.26 -12.59
N LEU A 100 3.37 -25.48 -13.01
CA LEU A 100 4.35 -26.58 -13.11
C LEU A 100 5.41 -26.39 -14.20
N LEU A 101 5.23 -25.43 -15.11
CA LEU A 101 5.99 -25.32 -16.37
C LEU A 101 7.01 -24.17 -16.40
N ARG A 102 6.96 -23.23 -15.44
CA ARG A 102 7.87 -22.06 -15.38
C ARG A 102 8.14 -21.68 -13.94
N LYS A 103 9.27 -20.96 -13.72
CA LYS A 103 9.72 -20.36 -12.44
C LYS A 103 8.54 -20.14 -11.50
N ASP A 104 8.42 -21.07 -10.56
CA ASP A 104 7.20 -21.28 -9.83
C ASP A 104 7.18 -20.38 -8.59
N ILE A 105 6.10 -19.64 -8.36
CA ILE A 105 5.96 -18.76 -7.17
C ILE A 105 5.83 -19.65 -5.94
N LYS A 106 6.72 -19.45 -4.96
CA LYS A 106 6.72 -20.18 -3.69
C LYS A 106 6.32 -19.29 -2.53
N LEU A 107 5.89 -19.92 -1.43
CA LEU A 107 5.63 -19.21 -0.20
C LEU A 107 6.92 -18.53 0.28
N GLY A 108 6.85 -17.22 0.53
CA GLY A 108 8.00 -16.40 0.93
C GLY A 108 8.64 -15.62 -0.22
N ASP A 109 8.26 -15.88 -1.48
CA ASP A 109 8.73 -15.07 -2.59
C ASP A 109 8.13 -13.65 -2.53
N VAL A 110 8.97 -12.66 -2.83
CA VAL A 110 8.54 -11.28 -3.06
C VAL A 110 8.37 -11.09 -4.57
N VAL A 111 7.15 -10.73 -4.97
CA VAL A 111 6.80 -10.48 -6.37
C VAL A 111 6.64 -8.99 -6.59
N VAL A 112 7.30 -8.47 -7.62
CA VAL A 112 7.21 -7.06 -8.01
C VAL A 112 6.49 -6.97 -9.36
N GLY A 113 5.42 -6.19 -9.43
CA GLY A 113 4.69 -5.94 -10.68
C GLY A 113 5.52 -5.07 -11.63
N GLU A 114 6.03 -5.65 -12.70
CA GLU A 114 6.79 -4.95 -13.73
C GLU A 114 5.88 -4.59 -14.92
N PRO A 115 5.79 -3.31 -15.31
CA PRO A 115 5.11 -2.93 -16.53
C PRO A 115 5.80 -3.53 -17.75
N ILE A 116 5.04 -4.19 -18.61
CA ILE A 116 5.50 -4.68 -19.92
C ILE A 116 4.68 -4.03 -21.03
N PRO A 117 5.14 -3.98 -22.29
CA PRO A 117 4.35 -3.40 -23.37
C PRO A 117 2.94 -4.01 -23.42
N GLY A 118 1.91 -3.16 -23.26
CA GLY A 118 0.50 -3.57 -23.22
C GLY A 118 -0.06 -3.95 -21.83
N CYS A 119 0.75 -3.98 -20.76
CA CYS A 119 0.29 -4.26 -19.39
C CYS A 119 0.99 -3.37 -18.36
N ARG A 120 0.23 -2.76 -17.44
CA ARG A 120 0.79 -1.84 -16.42
C ARG A 120 1.44 -2.56 -15.23
N GLY A 121 1.75 -3.85 -15.35
CA GLY A 121 2.30 -4.68 -14.27
C GLY A 121 1.25 -5.18 -13.26
N VAL A 122 0.04 -4.61 -13.30
CA VAL A 122 -1.14 -5.05 -12.54
C VAL A 122 -2.30 -5.23 -13.52
N LEU A 123 -2.92 -6.40 -13.50
CA LEU A 123 -4.14 -6.69 -14.24
C LEU A 123 -5.29 -6.85 -13.24
N GLN A 124 -6.34 -6.06 -13.40
CA GLN A 124 -7.58 -6.28 -12.66
C GLN A 124 -8.22 -7.55 -13.18
N TYR A 125 -8.36 -8.54 -12.29
CA TYR A 125 -9.00 -9.81 -12.59
C TYR A 125 -10.09 -10.05 -11.56
N ASP A 126 -11.31 -9.64 -11.89
CA ASP A 126 -12.48 -9.78 -11.02
C ASP A 126 -13.06 -11.19 -11.16
N PHE A 127 -12.40 -12.17 -10.55
CA PHE A 127 -13.05 -13.43 -10.19
C PHE A 127 -13.46 -13.36 -8.73
N GLY A 128 -14.76 -13.54 -8.45
CA GLY A 128 -15.29 -13.56 -7.10
C GLY A 128 -14.46 -14.47 -6.18
N LYS A 129 -14.27 -14.07 -4.93
CA LYS A 129 -13.46 -14.83 -3.96
C LYS A 129 -14.00 -16.26 -3.88
N THR A 130 -13.17 -17.22 -4.26
CA THR A 130 -13.49 -18.64 -4.06
C THR A 130 -13.40 -18.92 -2.56
N ILE A 131 -14.55 -19.00 -1.89
CA ILE A 131 -14.65 -19.61 -0.57
C ILE A 131 -14.30 -21.10 -0.70
N GLN A 132 -13.81 -21.71 0.38
CA GLN A 132 -13.33 -23.09 0.50
C GLN A 132 -14.29 -24.18 -0.05
N ALA A 133 -15.50 -23.82 -0.50
CA ALA A 133 -16.53 -24.65 -1.11
C ALA A 133 -16.85 -24.33 -2.59
N GLY A 134 -16.06 -23.51 -3.30
CA GLY A 134 -16.15 -23.39 -4.76
C GLY A 134 -17.36 -22.62 -5.32
N ARG A 135 -18.03 -21.76 -4.54
CA ARG A 135 -19.11 -20.89 -5.05
C ARG A 135 -18.64 -19.45 -5.21
N PHE A 136 -18.90 -18.92 -6.40
CA PHE A 136 -18.82 -17.49 -6.71
C PHE A 136 -20.01 -16.76 -6.05
N ILE A 137 -19.76 -15.58 -5.53
CA ILE A 137 -20.80 -14.57 -5.25
C ILE A 137 -20.58 -13.45 -6.27
#